data_AF-A0A934BZM4-F1
#
_entry.id   AF-A0A934BZM4-F1
#
_cell.length_a   1.000
_cell.length_b   1.000
_cell.length_c   1.000
_cell.angle_alpha   90.00
_cell.angle_beta   90.00
_cell.angle_gamma   90.00
#
_symmetry.space_group_name_H-M   'P 1'
#
loop_
_entity.id
_entity.type
_entity.pdbx_description
1 polymer ?
#
loop_
_entity_poly.entity_id
_entity_poly.type
_entity_poly.pdbx_seq_one_letter_code
_entity_poly.pdbx_strand_id
1 'polypeptide(L)'
;MSNRFLPAALLRFAALVALATNASLLAQGPGKTPRHEGTLKAAVGIPADFFPAQLQAIETRRAGWLARAEQATPPLLRSAKVPVAVIRPEKDAACFQGWKVGATEPVESVLNRPLVPGDSFILDFGEHFTGTLQLELRAFAIPVDAPVRLSLVFGEVLAEVSEPLDPYSGTLSRSWLQDETIAVDEVPGTVRLPRRYAFRYLKVTVAAASKHGRFGFAGIRAEAITSADETKLAPFTPRTPEDAAIDRVAVRTLRDCMQTVFEDGPKRDRRLWLGDLRLQALANYATFRNHDLVRRCLYLLAGTATAEGLVATCMLERPVPVRGGNSILDYTALWAPTVLEYLEASGDRTTAEDLWPLVVHQLAFTLEPVTPEGLFVPPKGWWLFIDWHRTLDKQAPEHAIVLVGAKATLRLAEKLGRTADVRFLPEVIQRMEQAARDQLWDEAQGLFISGPKREVSWAAQAWMVLAGVPTREQGRRALQGVMRLPSAEKPVTPYLYHYVVEALQAVGLADEASRLLHEYWGGMIRKGADTFWEVYIPGDDHASPYKSHLMNSYCHAWSCTPAYLLRR
;
A
#
# COMPACT_ATOMS: atom_id res chain seq x y z
N MET A 1 -44.65 41.86 -35.10
CA MET A 1 -45.25 42.19 -33.79
C MET A 1 -44.84 41.13 -32.79
N SER A 2 -44.24 41.58 -31.67
CA SER A 2 -44.19 40.95 -30.33
C SER A 2 -43.80 39.46 -30.19
N ASN A 3 -42.59 39.16 -29.70
CA ASN A 3 -42.23 38.92 -28.29
C ASN A 3 -42.76 37.61 -27.67
N ARG A 4 -41.83 36.70 -27.28
CA ARG A 4 -41.60 36.30 -25.86
C ARG A 4 -40.49 35.24 -25.73
N PHE A 5 -39.41 35.64 -25.03
CA PHE A 5 -38.54 34.90 -24.09
C PHE A 5 -38.26 33.40 -24.29
N LEU A 6 -37.01 33.08 -24.69
CA LEU A 6 -36.31 31.85 -24.25
C LEU A 6 -35.71 32.08 -22.85
N PRO A 7 -35.82 31.15 -21.89
CA PRO A 7 -34.98 31.14 -20.70
C PRO A 7 -33.64 30.43 -20.98
N ALA A 8 -32.57 31.04 -20.48
CA ALA A 8 -31.18 30.58 -20.51
C ALA A 8 -30.95 29.30 -19.67
N ALA A 9 -31.40 28.14 -20.16
CA ALA A 9 -31.21 26.84 -19.49
C ALA A 9 -30.42 25.80 -20.31
N LEU A 10 -29.94 26.14 -21.51
CA LEU A 10 -29.32 25.17 -22.43
C LEU A 10 -27.80 25.32 -22.63
N LEU A 11 -27.13 26.12 -21.79
CA LEU A 11 -25.66 26.34 -21.86
C LEU A 11 -24.90 25.98 -20.57
N ARG A 12 -25.50 25.20 -19.66
CA ARG A 12 -24.83 24.72 -18.43
C ARG A 12 -24.68 23.20 -18.29
N PHE A 13 -25.01 22.41 -19.31
CA PHE A 13 -25.00 20.94 -19.21
C PHE A 13 -23.89 20.23 -20.01
N ALA A 14 -22.92 20.97 -20.56
CA ALA A 14 -21.80 20.40 -21.33
C ALA A 14 -20.40 20.72 -20.76
N ALA A 15 -20.30 21.21 -19.51
CA ALA A 15 -19.03 21.61 -18.90
C ALA A 15 -18.72 20.92 -17.55
N LEU A 16 -19.37 19.78 -17.25
CA LEU A 16 -19.24 19.10 -15.95
C LEU A 16 -19.00 17.58 -16.04
N VAL A 17 -18.41 17.13 -17.15
CA VAL A 17 -17.95 15.72 -17.34
C VAL A 17 -16.43 15.62 -17.51
N ALA A 18 -15.70 16.73 -17.38
CA ALA A 18 -14.24 16.72 -17.31
C ALA A 18 -13.80 16.86 -15.84
N LEU A 19 -12.91 15.95 -15.40
CA LEU A 19 -12.17 15.97 -14.13
C LEU A 19 -12.90 15.40 -12.89
N ALA A 20 -13.21 14.10 -12.95
CA ALA A 20 -13.13 13.25 -11.77
C ALA A 20 -11.84 12.41 -11.80
N THR A 21 -10.72 13.02 -12.18
CA THR A 21 -9.41 12.54 -11.72
C THR A 21 -9.23 13.11 -10.32
N ASN A 22 -8.87 12.28 -9.34
CA ASN A 22 -8.49 12.78 -8.02
C ASN A 22 -7.34 13.79 -8.22
N ALA A 23 -7.65 15.09 -8.20
CA ALA A 23 -6.68 16.16 -8.40
C ALA A 23 -5.59 16.15 -7.30
N SER A 24 -5.81 15.43 -6.19
CA SER A 24 -4.82 15.18 -5.14
C SER A 24 -3.76 14.13 -5.50
N LEU A 25 -4.02 13.22 -6.46
CA LEU A 25 -3.05 12.21 -6.88
C LEU A 25 -2.06 12.77 -7.90
N LEU A 26 -2.52 13.67 -8.78
CA LEU A 26 -1.74 14.33 -9.83
C LEU A 26 -0.98 15.55 -9.29
N ALA A 27 -0.25 15.38 -8.19
CA ALA A 27 0.68 16.40 -7.71
C ALA A 27 1.72 16.69 -8.81
N GLN A 28 1.78 17.96 -9.23
CA GLN A 28 2.72 18.43 -10.26
C GLN A 28 4.18 18.21 -9.84
N GLY A 29 4.42 17.98 -8.54
CA GLY A 29 5.75 17.82 -7.97
C GLY A 29 6.44 19.17 -7.78
N PRO A 30 7.75 19.15 -7.48
CA PRO A 30 8.53 20.38 -7.36
C PRO A 30 8.56 21.11 -8.70
N GLY A 31 8.74 22.44 -8.67
CA GLY A 31 9.08 23.17 -9.89
C GLY A 31 10.36 22.61 -10.52
N LYS A 32 10.58 22.84 -11.83
CA LYS A 32 11.75 22.33 -12.57
C LYS A 32 13.11 22.64 -11.89
N THR A 33 13.15 23.69 -11.08
CA THR A 33 14.30 24.04 -10.24
C THR A 33 13.80 24.27 -8.81
N PRO A 34 14.16 23.42 -7.83
CA PRO A 34 13.80 23.63 -6.43
C PRO A 34 14.33 24.96 -5.92
N ARG A 35 13.51 25.73 -5.21
CA ARG A 35 13.88 27.04 -4.64
C ARG A 35 15.08 26.91 -3.70
N HIS A 36 15.98 27.88 -3.74
CA HIS A 36 17.16 27.95 -2.87
C HIS A 36 17.08 29.15 -1.91
N GLU A 37 16.84 30.35 -2.42
CA GLU A 37 16.68 31.56 -1.61
C GLU A 37 15.48 31.48 -0.67
N GLY A 38 15.65 31.98 0.56
CA GLY A 38 14.61 31.95 1.59
C GLY A 38 14.29 30.55 2.15
N THR A 39 15.14 29.56 1.87
CA THR A 39 15.00 28.18 2.40
C THR A 39 16.15 27.83 3.34
N LEU A 40 15.99 26.73 4.09
CA LEU A 40 17.04 26.18 4.95
C LEU A 40 18.34 25.88 4.19
N LYS A 41 18.24 25.51 2.91
CA LYS A 41 19.41 25.22 2.05
C LYS A 41 20.36 26.41 1.93
N ALA A 42 19.82 27.62 1.77
CA ALA A 42 20.61 28.84 1.74
C ALA A 42 21.20 29.19 3.11
N ALA A 43 20.49 28.88 4.19
CA ALA A 43 20.93 29.21 5.55
C ALA A 43 22.12 28.36 6.03
N VAL A 44 22.25 27.11 5.54
CA VAL A 44 23.31 26.17 5.95
C VAL A 44 24.49 26.10 4.96
N GLY A 45 24.57 27.03 4.01
CA GLY A 45 25.74 27.21 3.14
C GLY A 45 26.04 26.03 2.20
N ILE A 46 25.02 25.32 1.70
CA ILE A 46 25.21 24.24 0.73
C ILE A 46 25.82 24.82 -0.56
N PRO A 47 26.92 24.27 -1.10
CA PRO A 47 27.51 24.74 -2.35
C PRO A 47 26.51 24.68 -3.51
N ALA A 48 26.50 25.70 -4.37
CA ALA A 48 25.54 25.81 -5.47
C ALA A 48 25.62 24.66 -6.49
N ASP A 49 26.80 24.06 -6.64
CA ASP A 49 27.10 22.94 -7.52
C ASP A 49 26.86 21.56 -6.89
N PHE A 50 26.55 21.50 -5.60
CA PHE A 50 26.38 20.25 -4.85
C PHE A 50 25.30 19.34 -5.45
N PHE A 51 24.06 19.83 -5.58
CA PHE A 51 22.95 19.06 -6.15
C PHE A 51 23.11 18.83 -7.67
N PRO A 52 23.56 19.80 -8.49
CA PRO A 52 23.93 19.54 -9.88
C PRO A 52 24.91 18.37 -10.07
N ALA A 53 25.94 18.27 -9.23
CA ALA A 53 26.89 17.16 -9.28
C ALA A 53 26.23 15.80 -8.98
N GLN A 54 25.32 15.75 -7.99
CA GLN A 54 24.55 14.53 -7.71
C GLN A 54 23.62 14.18 -8.87
N LEU A 55 23.00 15.17 -9.51
CA LEU A 55 22.13 14.94 -10.67
C LEU A 55 22.88 14.31 -11.85
N GLN A 56 24.07 14.83 -12.18
CA GLN A 56 24.92 14.23 -13.22
C GLN A 56 25.30 12.78 -12.88
N ALA A 57 25.63 12.53 -11.61
CA ALA A 57 25.90 11.20 -11.08
C ALA A 57 24.69 10.26 -11.17
N ILE A 58 23.47 10.77 -11.01
CA ILE A 58 22.22 10.01 -11.17
C ILE A 58 21.99 9.68 -12.65
N GLU A 59 22.07 10.68 -13.54
CA GLU A 59 21.82 10.52 -14.98
C GLU A 59 22.67 9.41 -15.60
N THR A 60 23.96 9.38 -15.26
CA THR A 60 24.91 8.37 -15.74
C THR A 60 24.66 6.96 -15.19
N ARG A 61 23.93 6.81 -14.08
CA ARG A 61 23.70 5.51 -13.43
C ARG A 61 22.34 4.87 -13.73
N ARG A 62 21.33 5.64 -14.15
CA ARG A 62 19.94 5.14 -14.30
C ARG A 62 19.82 3.87 -15.15
N ALA A 63 20.46 3.84 -16.31
CA ALA A 63 20.44 2.67 -17.18
C ALA A 63 21.06 1.44 -16.50
N GLY A 64 22.16 1.64 -15.74
CA GLY A 64 22.80 0.59 -14.96
C GLY A 64 21.93 0.09 -13.81
N TRP A 65 21.21 0.98 -13.12
CA TRP A 65 20.25 0.61 -12.08
C TRP A 65 19.11 -0.24 -12.64
N LEU A 66 18.52 0.14 -13.77
CA LEU A 66 17.46 -0.65 -14.40
C LEU A 66 17.97 -2.04 -14.85
N ALA A 67 19.20 -2.13 -15.37
CA ALA A 67 19.81 -3.41 -15.71
C ALA A 67 20.06 -4.30 -14.47
N ARG A 68 20.53 -3.73 -13.36
CA ARG A 68 20.70 -4.45 -12.08
C ARG A 68 19.37 -4.89 -11.48
N ALA A 69 18.34 -4.04 -11.57
CA ALA A 69 17.00 -4.41 -11.18
C ALA A 69 16.54 -5.65 -11.97
N GLU A 70 16.71 -5.65 -13.29
CA GLU A 70 16.31 -6.77 -14.16
C GLU A 70 17.03 -8.07 -13.81
N GLN A 71 18.34 -8.01 -13.52
CA GLN A 71 19.11 -9.16 -13.04
C GLN A 71 18.63 -9.70 -11.70
N ALA A 72 18.03 -8.85 -10.86
CA ALA A 72 17.48 -9.21 -9.55
C ALA A 72 16.00 -9.61 -9.59
N THR A 73 15.41 -9.87 -10.78
CA THR A 73 14.03 -10.37 -10.90
C THR A 73 13.92 -11.76 -10.25
N PRO A 74 13.07 -11.94 -9.21
CA PRO A 74 12.93 -13.25 -8.60
C PRO A 74 12.11 -14.19 -9.50
N PRO A 75 12.37 -15.51 -9.45
CA PRO A 75 11.41 -16.47 -9.97
C PRO A 75 10.13 -16.44 -9.13
N LEU A 76 8.99 -16.75 -9.76
CA LEU A 76 7.72 -16.96 -9.06
C LEU A 76 7.52 -18.44 -8.77
N LEU A 77 7.35 -18.78 -7.49
CA LEU A 77 6.92 -20.08 -7.02
C LEU A 77 5.45 -20.29 -7.37
N ARG A 78 5.09 -21.54 -7.70
CA ARG A 78 3.73 -21.92 -8.10
C ARG A 78 3.20 -23.01 -7.18
N SER A 79 1.95 -22.90 -6.75
CA SER A 79 1.26 -23.95 -5.99
C SER A 79 -0.19 -24.11 -6.44
N ALA A 80 -0.66 -25.36 -6.49
CA ALA A 80 -2.04 -25.64 -6.84
C ALA A 80 -2.98 -25.29 -5.67
N LYS A 81 -4.10 -24.66 -5.99
CA LYS A 81 -5.20 -24.36 -5.06
C LYS A 81 -6.49 -24.96 -5.60
N VAL A 82 -7.23 -25.63 -4.73
CA VAL A 82 -8.54 -26.21 -5.02
C VAL A 82 -9.55 -25.61 -4.05
N PRO A 83 -10.81 -25.41 -4.47
CA PRO A 83 -11.85 -24.98 -3.54
C PRO A 83 -12.04 -26.03 -2.44
N VAL A 84 -12.43 -25.58 -1.24
CA VAL A 84 -12.69 -26.45 -0.08
C VAL A 84 -14.18 -26.63 0.19
N ALA A 85 -15.02 -25.71 -0.28
CA ALA A 85 -16.47 -25.78 -0.13
C ALA A 85 -17.21 -24.99 -1.21
N VAL A 86 -18.46 -25.38 -1.46
CA VAL A 86 -19.48 -24.52 -2.08
C VAL A 86 -20.20 -23.81 -0.95
N ILE A 87 -20.36 -22.49 -1.04
CA ILE A 87 -20.95 -21.67 0.02
C ILE A 87 -22.17 -20.90 -0.47
N ARG A 88 -23.06 -20.57 0.47
CA ARG A 88 -24.18 -19.64 0.26
C ARG A 88 -24.01 -18.44 1.19
N PRO A 89 -23.65 -17.26 0.66
CA PRO A 89 -23.59 -16.04 1.46
C PRO A 89 -24.98 -15.67 2.01
N GLU A 90 -25.03 -15.28 3.27
CA GLU A 90 -26.23 -14.82 3.94
C GLU A 90 -26.03 -13.38 4.42
N LYS A 91 -27.10 -12.58 4.33
CA LYS A 91 -27.10 -11.24 4.89
C LYS A 91 -27.13 -11.31 6.41
N ASP A 92 -26.18 -10.65 7.06
CA ASP A 92 -26.12 -10.50 8.51
C ASP A 92 -25.47 -9.16 8.86
N ALA A 93 -26.27 -8.20 9.32
CA ALA A 93 -25.82 -6.84 9.61
C ALA A 93 -24.81 -6.76 10.78
N ALA A 94 -24.66 -7.81 11.59
CA ALA A 94 -23.64 -7.89 12.63
C ALA A 94 -22.27 -8.36 12.09
N CYS A 95 -22.23 -8.91 10.89
CA CYS A 95 -21.02 -9.39 10.25
C CYS A 95 -20.37 -8.31 9.38
N PHE A 96 -19.08 -8.50 9.10
CA PHE A 96 -18.31 -7.56 8.28
C PHE A 96 -19.01 -7.33 6.94
N GLN A 97 -19.30 -6.06 6.64
CA GLN A 97 -19.97 -5.63 5.42
C GLN A 97 -21.36 -6.25 5.19
N GLY A 98 -21.98 -6.77 6.24
CA GLY A 98 -23.33 -7.32 6.15
C GLY A 98 -23.40 -8.75 5.61
N TRP A 99 -22.28 -9.47 5.49
CA TRP A 99 -22.24 -10.82 4.91
C TRP A 99 -21.53 -11.84 5.79
N LYS A 100 -22.07 -13.05 5.83
CA LYS A 100 -21.42 -14.23 6.42
C LYS A 100 -21.53 -15.44 5.50
N VAL A 101 -20.65 -16.42 5.72
CA VAL A 101 -20.81 -17.75 5.14
C VAL A 101 -22.00 -18.42 5.83
N GLY A 102 -23.04 -18.74 5.05
CA GLY A 102 -24.19 -19.53 5.50
C GLY A 102 -23.97 -21.02 5.31
N ALA A 103 -24.95 -21.70 4.71
CA ALA A 103 -24.83 -23.13 4.40
C ALA A 103 -23.63 -23.45 3.49
N THR A 104 -22.93 -24.54 3.80
CA THR A 104 -21.80 -25.07 3.03
C THR A 104 -22.10 -26.46 2.50
N GLU A 105 -21.69 -26.75 1.27
CA GLU A 105 -21.78 -28.06 0.63
C GLU A 105 -20.39 -28.54 0.19
N PRO A 106 -20.15 -29.86 0.07
CA PRO A 106 -18.94 -30.40 -0.54
C PRO A 106 -18.78 -29.87 -1.97
N VAL A 107 -17.54 -29.66 -2.42
CA VAL A 107 -17.25 -29.16 -3.77
C VAL A 107 -17.81 -30.09 -4.86
N GLU A 108 -17.92 -31.37 -4.56
CA GLU A 108 -18.54 -32.39 -5.40
C GLU A 108 -20.02 -32.10 -5.69
N SER A 109 -20.69 -31.23 -4.93
CA SER A 109 -22.07 -30.83 -5.21
C SER A 109 -22.20 -30.00 -6.50
N VAL A 110 -21.11 -29.37 -6.96
CA VAL A 110 -21.07 -28.60 -8.22
C VAL A 110 -20.14 -29.20 -9.26
N LEU A 111 -19.24 -30.09 -8.86
CA LEU A 111 -18.47 -30.91 -9.80
C LEU A 111 -19.30 -32.10 -10.27
N ASN A 112 -19.01 -32.58 -11.47
CA ASN A 112 -19.57 -33.83 -11.99
C ASN A 112 -21.10 -33.91 -12.07
N ARG A 113 -21.80 -32.76 -12.04
CA ARG A 113 -23.23 -32.67 -12.36
C ARG A 113 -23.49 -31.82 -13.62
N PRO A 114 -24.58 -32.09 -14.36
CA PRO A 114 -25.01 -31.23 -15.46
C PRO A 114 -25.39 -29.84 -14.97
N LEU A 115 -24.91 -28.80 -15.66
CA LEU A 115 -25.28 -27.41 -15.44
C LEU A 115 -26.08 -26.85 -16.62
N VAL A 116 -26.98 -25.92 -16.34
CA VAL A 116 -27.85 -25.25 -17.31
C VAL A 116 -27.75 -23.72 -17.21
N PRO A 117 -28.15 -22.96 -18.24
CA PRO A 117 -28.17 -21.50 -18.17
C PRO A 117 -28.94 -20.99 -16.93
N GLY A 118 -28.35 -20.06 -16.20
CA GLY A 118 -28.88 -19.52 -14.94
C GLY A 118 -28.33 -20.20 -13.69
N ASP A 119 -27.74 -21.39 -13.79
CA ASP A 119 -27.07 -22.01 -12.64
C ASP A 119 -25.94 -21.12 -12.13
N SER A 120 -25.87 -20.94 -10.81
CA SER A 120 -24.86 -20.13 -10.13
C SER A 120 -24.46 -20.76 -8.81
N PHE A 121 -23.18 -20.69 -8.48
CA PHE A 121 -22.62 -21.16 -7.21
C PHE A 121 -21.38 -20.35 -6.83
N ILE A 122 -21.05 -20.35 -5.54
CA ILE A 122 -19.88 -19.66 -5.00
C ILE A 122 -18.98 -20.70 -4.35
N LEU A 123 -17.69 -20.65 -4.70
CA LEU A 123 -16.65 -21.49 -4.15
C LEU A 123 -15.84 -20.70 -3.13
N ASP A 124 -15.56 -21.32 -1.98
CA ASP A 124 -14.55 -20.87 -1.02
C ASP A 124 -13.27 -21.69 -1.22
N PHE A 125 -12.14 -21.02 -1.43
CA PHE A 125 -10.82 -21.66 -1.50
C PHE A 125 -10.13 -21.82 -0.14
N GLY A 126 -10.78 -21.39 0.95
CA GLY A 126 -10.35 -21.57 2.33
C GLY A 126 -9.31 -20.55 2.80
N GLU A 127 -8.53 -19.98 1.89
CA GLU A 127 -7.61 -18.89 2.16
C GLU A 127 -7.48 -17.94 0.95
N HIS A 128 -7.02 -16.72 1.21
CA HIS A 128 -6.63 -15.77 0.17
C HIS A 128 -5.34 -16.23 -0.52
N PHE A 129 -5.27 -16.03 -1.84
CA PHE A 129 -4.05 -16.16 -2.64
C PHE A 129 -4.13 -15.30 -3.90
N THR A 130 -2.97 -15.14 -4.56
CA THR A 130 -2.86 -14.46 -5.85
C THR A 130 -2.43 -15.46 -6.92
N GLY A 131 -3.13 -15.54 -8.06
CA GLY A 131 -2.94 -16.63 -9.02
C GLY A 131 -3.73 -16.53 -10.31
N THR A 132 -3.71 -17.60 -11.11
CA THR A 132 -4.53 -17.76 -12.32
C THR A 132 -5.55 -18.89 -12.14
N LEU A 133 -6.70 -18.79 -12.81
CA LEU A 133 -7.78 -19.78 -12.73
C LEU A 133 -7.68 -20.78 -13.90
N GLN A 134 -7.94 -22.05 -13.60
CA GLN A 134 -8.10 -23.12 -14.58
C GLN A 134 -9.43 -23.86 -14.35
N LEU A 135 -10.17 -24.06 -15.44
CA LEU A 135 -11.45 -24.76 -15.49
C LEU A 135 -11.33 -25.99 -16.39
N GLU A 136 -11.66 -27.16 -15.87
CA GLU A 136 -11.79 -28.40 -16.64
C GLU A 136 -13.27 -28.69 -16.84
N LEU A 137 -13.74 -28.53 -18.07
CA LEU A 137 -15.12 -28.79 -18.46
C LEU A 137 -15.26 -30.23 -18.98
N ARG A 138 -16.40 -30.84 -18.67
CA ARG A 138 -16.78 -32.16 -19.16
C ARG A 138 -18.13 -32.13 -19.85
N ALA A 139 -18.31 -33.01 -20.84
CA ALA A 139 -19.61 -33.31 -21.42
C ALA A 139 -20.29 -34.48 -20.67
N PHE A 140 -21.61 -34.52 -20.75
CA PHE A 140 -22.44 -35.65 -20.33
C PHE A 140 -23.01 -36.39 -21.54
N ALA A 141 -24.09 -37.15 -21.35
CA ALA A 141 -24.68 -38.01 -22.38
C ALA A 141 -25.12 -37.27 -23.66
N ILE A 142 -25.55 -36.00 -23.55
CA ILE A 142 -25.94 -35.19 -24.70
C ILE A 142 -24.77 -34.26 -25.06
N PRO A 143 -24.18 -34.40 -26.26
CA PRO A 143 -23.09 -33.53 -26.72
C PRO A 143 -23.43 -32.05 -26.63
N VAL A 144 -22.42 -31.24 -26.31
CA VAL A 144 -22.55 -29.79 -26.27
C VAL A 144 -22.42 -29.25 -27.69
N ASP A 145 -23.47 -28.63 -28.21
CA ASP A 145 -23.60 -28.15 -29.59
C ASP A 145 -23.49 -26.61 -29.72
N ALA A 146 -23.16 -25.91 -28.64
CA ALA A 146 -22.96 -24.48 -28.61
C ALA A 146 -21.93 -24.08 -27.53
N PRO A 147 -21.21 -22.95 -27.69
CA PRO A 147 -20.27 -22.48 -26.68
C PRO A 147 -20.91 -22.29 -25.31
N VAL A 148 -20.14 -22.58 -24.26
CA VAL A 148 -20.52 -22.31 -22.88
C VAL A 148 -20.01 -20.94 -22.48
N ARG A 149 -20.93 -20.01 -22.20
CA ARG A 149 -20.61 -18.66 -21.70
C ARG A 149 -20.70 -18.64 -20.18
N LEU A 150 -19.58 -18.36 -19.52
CA LEU A 150 -19.48 -18.27 -18.06
C LEU A 150 -19.24 -16.82 -17.65
N SER A 151 -19.97 -16.37 -16.64
CA SER A 151 -19.67 -15.15 -15.90
C SER A 151 -19.00 -15.52 -14.58
N LEU A 152 -17.84 -14.93 -14.32
CA LEU A 152 -16.99 -15.22 -13.18
C LEU A 152 -16.81 -13.93 -12.38
N VAL A 153 -16.94 -14.01 -11.05
CA VAL A 153 -16.63 -12.91 -10.13
C VAL A 153 -15.70 -13.44 -9.05
N PHE A 154 -14.58 -12.75 -8.85
CA PHE A 154 -13.54 -13.08 -7.88
C PHE A 154 -13.61 -12.08 -6.73
N GLY A 155 -13.59 -12.56 -5.48
CA GLY A 155 -13.63 -11.71 -4.29
C GLY A 155 -12.55 -12.06 -3.28
N GLU A 156 -11.90 -11.05 -2.73
CA GLU A 156 -11.05 -11.20 -1.54
C GLU A 156 -11.95 -11.37 -0.30
N VAL A 157 -13.08 -10.67 -0.27
CA VAL A 157 -14.12 -10.79 0.78
C VAL A 157 -15.49 -11.19 0.21
N LEU A 158 -16.40 -11.66 1.07
CA LEU A 158 -17.73 -12.15 0.67
C LEU A 158 -18.58 -11.08 -0.04
N ALA A 159 -18.47 -9.82 0.36
CA ALA A 159 -19.23 -8.73 -0.25
C ALA A 159 -19.00 -8.64 -1.76
N GLU A 160 -17.76 -8.87 -2.23
CA GLU A 160 -17.38 -8.76 -3.64
C GLU A 160 -18.04 -9.82 -4.54
N VAL A 161 -18.45 -10.97 -3.99
CA VAL A 161 -19.19 -12.02 -4.72
C VAL A 161 -20.69 -12.01 -4.45
N SER A 162 -21.14 -11.18 -3.50
CA SER A 162 -22.53 -11.15 -3.02
C SER A 162 -23.28 -9.89 -3.43
N GLU A 163 -22.58 -8.79 -3.66
CA GLU A 163 -23.12 -7.51 -4.10
C GLU A 163 -23.01 -7.34 -5.62
N PRO A 164 -23.93 -6.58 -6.25
CA PRO A 164 -23.78 -6.23 -7.66
C PRO A 164 -22.57 -5.29 -7.85
N LEU A 165 -21.72 -5.60 -8.82
CA LEU A 165 -20.58 -4.74 -9.17
C LEU A 165 -21.00 -3.50 -9.98
N ASP A 166 -22.20 -3.50 -10.56
CA ASP A 166 -22.70 -2.45 -11.43
C ASP A 166 -24.14 -2.01 -11.07
N PRO A 167 -24.50 -0.73 -11.28
CA PRO A 167 -23.64 0.35 -11.77
C PRO A 167 -22.60 0.77 -10.73
N TYR A 168 -21.34 0.93 -11.16
CA TYR A 168 -20.24 1.30 -10.28
C TYR A 168 -20.06 2.81 -10.17
N SER A 169 -19.97 3.31 -8.93
CA SER A 169 -19.88 4.74 -8.61
C SER A 169 -18.60 5.16 -7.88
N GLY A 170 -17.61 4.28 -7.79
CA GLY A 170 -16.33 4.59 -7.13
C GLY A 170 -15.43 5.51 -7.96
N THR A 171 -14.36 6.02 -7.35
CA THR A 171 -13.45 7.01 -7.98
C THR A 171 -12.31 6.37 -8.77
N LEU A 172 -11.90 5.14 -8.43
CA LEU A 172 -10.93 4.37 -9.22
C LEU A 172 -11.64 3.59 -10.33
N SER A 173 -10.90 3.17 -11.35
CA SER A 173 -11.46 2.45 -12.49
C SER A 173 -12.19 1.16 -12.09
N ARG A 174 -13.42 0.97 -12.59
CA ARG A 174 -14.22 -0.27 -12.49
C ARG A 174 -13.45 -1.51 -12.96
N SER A 175 -12.47 -1.35 -13.84
CA SER A 175 -11.63 -2.43 -14.36
C SER A 175 -10.78 -3.15 -13.29
N TRP A 176 -10.65 -2.58 -12.09
CA TRP A 176 -9.98 -3.24 -10.98
C TRP A 176 -10.86 -4.27 -10.26
N LEU A 177 -12.19 -4.10 -10.29
CA LEU A 177 -13.09 -5.14 -9.80
C LEU A 177 -12.90 -6.40 -10.66
N GLN A 178 -12.83 -7.55 -10.01
CA GLN A 178 -12.41 -8.78 -10.65
C GLN A 178 -13.61 -9.59 -11.12
N ASP A 179 -14.13 -9.24 -12.30
CA ASP A 179 -15.10 -10.04 -13.03
C ASP A 179 -14.65 -10.32 -14.47
N GLU A 180 -15.16 -11.41 -15.02
CA GLU A 180 -14.90 -11.85 -16.39
C GLU A 180 -16.15 -12.45 -17.00
N THR A 181 -16.26 -12.35 -18.33
CA THR A 181 -17.17 -13.19 -19.10
C THR A 181 -16.39 -13.91 -20.19
N ILE A 182 -16.32 -15.22 -20.10
CA ILE A 182 -15.59 -16.07 -21.05
C ILE A 182 -16.56 -16.93 -21.86
N ALA A 183 -16.18 -17.25 -23.10
CA ALA A 183 -16.83 -18.25 -23.91
C ALA A 183 -15.87 -19.44 -24.09
N VAL A 184 -16.37 -20.65 -23.84
CA VAL A 184 -15.64 -21.90 -24.02
C VAL A 184 -16.27 -22.64 -25.20
N ASP A 185 -15.55 -22.69 -26.31
CA ASP A 185 -16.07 -23.24 -27.57
C ASP A 185 -16.06 -24.77 -27.60
N GLU A 186 -15.08 -25.40 -26.95
CA GLU A 186 -14.90 -26.86 -26.97
C GLU A 186 -15.19 -27.48 -25.58
N VAL A 187 -16.13 -28.44 -25.55
CA VAL A 187 -16.47 -29.23 -24.36
C VAL A 187 -16.54 -30.72 -24.75
N PRO A 188 -15.83 -31.63 -24.07
CA PRO A 188 -14.94 -31.41 -22.91
C PRO A 188 -13.67 -30.63 -23.28
N GLY A 189 -13.09 -29.92 -22.31
CA GLY A 189 -11.93 -29.08 -22.57
C GLY A 189 -11.37 -28.45 -21.29
N THR A 190 -10.15 -27.91 -21.39
CA THR A 190 -9.51 -27.16 -20.30
C THR A 190 -9.31 -25.71 -20.73
N VAL A 191 -9.74 -24.77 -19.90
CA VAL A 191 -9.54 -23.34 -20.11
C VAL A 191 -8.66 -22.79 -18.98
N ARG A 192 -7.64 -22.03 -19.35
CA ARG A 192 -6.78 -21.29 -18.41
C ARG A 192 -6.97 -19.80 -18.65
N LEU A 193 -7.37 -19.06 -17.62
CA LEU A 193 -7.54 -17.62 -17.74
C LEU A 193 -6.16 -16.94 -17.69
N PRO A 194 -5.87 -16.01 -18.62
CA PRO A 194 -4.54 -15.41 -18.73
C PRO A 194 -4.28 -14.33 -17.67
N ARG A 195 -5.33 -13.69 -17.15
CA ARG A 195 -5.22 -12.65 -16.12
C ARG A 195 -4.90 -13.28 -14.76
N ARG A 196 -4.04 -12.60 -14.00
CA ARG A 196 -3.82 -12.88 -12.57
C ARG A 196 -4.94 -12.26 -11.74
N TYR A 197 -5.49 -13.00 -10.79
CA TYR A 197 -6.52 -12.60 -9.83
C TYR A 197 -5.97 -12.66 -8.41
N ALA A 198 -6.62 -11.98 -7.47
CA ALA A 198 -6.34 -12.07 -6.04
C ALA A 198 -7.68 -12.26 -5.33
N PHE A 199 -7.87 -13.42 -4.72
CA PHE A 199 -9.18 -13.84 -4.25
C PHE A 199 -9.10 -14.99 -3.24
N ARG A 200 -10.19 -15.15 -2.49
CA ARG A 200 -10.54 -16.36 -1.74
C ARG A 200 -11.83 -16.98 -2.31
N TYR A 201 -12.76 -16.14 -2.76
CA TYR A 201 -14.06 -16.56 -3.24
C TYR A 201 -14.16 -16.45 -4.76
N LEU A 202 -14.83 -17.42 -5.39
CA LEU A 202 -15.14 -17.40 -6.82
C LEU A 202 -16.63 -17.70 -7.01
N LYS A 203 -17.36 -16.75 -7.59
CA LYS A 203 -18.71 -16.97 -8.11
C LYS A 203 -18.65 -17.39 -9.56
N VAL A 204 -19.31 -18.48 -9.89
CA VAL A 204 -19.47 -18.98 -11.26
C VAL A 204 -20.95 -18.92 -11.61
N THR A 205 -21.28 -18.32 -12.77
CA THR A 205 -22.64 -18.29 -13.30
C THR A 205 -22.64 -18.74 -14.75
N VAL A 206 -23.52 -19.67 -15.11
CA VAL A 206 -23.72 -20.10 -16.49
C VAL A 206 -24.58 -19.07 -17.21
N ALA A 207 -23.95 -18.13 -17.89
CA ALA A 207 -24.63 -17.03 -18.57
C ALA A 207 -25.37 -17.50 -19.82
N ALA A 208 -24.78 -18.42 -20.59
CA ALA A 208 -25.42 -19.07 -21.73
C ALA A 208 -24.77 -20.43 -22.00
N ALA A 209 -25.55 -21.38 -22.49
CA ALA A 209 -25.10 -22.69 -22.95
C ALA A 209 -26.20 -23.31 -23.82
N SER A 210 -25.93 -24.46 -24.43
CA SER A 210 -26.95 -25.25 -25.11
C SER A 210 -28.16 -25.55 -24.22
N LYS A 211 -29.36 -25.53 -24.80
CA LYS A 211 -30.59 -25.99 -24.13
C LYS A 211 -30.65 -27.52 -24.01
N HIS A 212 -29.98 -28.24 -24.91
CA HIS A 212 -30.05 -29.70 -25.02
C HIS A 212 -28.76 -30.37 -24.56
N GLY A 213 -27.61 -29.86 -25.01
CA GLY A 213 -26.30 -30.28 -24.54
C GLY A 213 -26.17 -30.11 -23.03
N ARG A 214 -25.41 -31.01 -22.41
CA ARG A 214 -25.16 -30.97 -20.97
C ARG A 214 -23.65 -30.95 -20.73
N PHE A 215 -23.19 -29.90 -20.06
CA PHE A 215 -21.82 -29.77 -19.59
C PHE A 215 -21.78 -29.69 -18.07
N GLY A 216 -20.59 -29.84 -17.50
CA GLY A 216 -20.30 -29.52 -16.11
C GLY A 216 -18.80 -29.38 -15.91
N PHE A 217 -18.36 -29.29 -14.66
CA PHE A 217 -16.94 -29.21 -14.33
C PHE A 217 -16.41 -30.58 -13.88
N ALA A 218 -15.33 -31.04 -14.48
CA ALA A 218 -14.50 -32.13 -13.96
C ALA A 218 -13.53 -31.62 -12.88
N GLY A 219 -13.14 -30.34 -12.95
CA GLY A 219 -12.24 -29.73 -12.00
C GLY A 219 -12.28 -28.20 -12.09
N ILE A 220 -12.15 -27.54 -10.94
CA ILE A 220 -11.95 -26.10 -10.82
C ILE A 220 -10.74 -25.92 -9.91
N ARG A 221 -9.67 -25.35 -10.43
CA ARG A 221 -8.42 -25.14 -9.69
C ARG A 221 -7.79 -23.80 -10.03
N ALA A 222 -6.96 -23.31 -9.14
CA ALA A 222 -6.14 -22.14 -9.40
C ALA A 222 -4.66 -22.48 -9.19
N GLU A 223 -3.79 -21.69 -9.79
CA GLU A 223 -2.35 -21.75 -9.56
C GLU A 223 -1.93 -20.46 -8.86
N ALA A 224 -1.65 -20.54 -7.57
CA ALA A 224 -1.15 -19.43 -6.78
C ALA A 224 0.32 -19.14 -7.11
N ILE A 225 0.69 -17.86 -7.13
CA ILE A 225 2.04 -17.37 -7.44
C ILE A 225 2.54 -16.37 -6.40
N THR A 226 3.82 -16.49 -6.06
CA THR A 226 4.53 -15.57 -5.15
C THR A 226 6.05 -15.72 -5.32
N SER A 227 6.83 -14.69 -4.99
CA SER A 227 8.29 -14.79 -4.81
C SER A 227 8.70 -15.04 -3.35
N ALA A 228 7.74 -15.10 -2.42
CA ALA A 228 7.98 -15.45 -1.03
C ALA A 228 8.17 -16.97 -0.88
N ASP A 229 9.40 -17.36 -0.57
CA ASP A 229 9.76 -18.75 -0.30
C ASP A 229 9.43 -19.11 1.15
N GLU A 230 8.31 -19.81 1.36
CA GLU A 230 7.88 -20.25 2.70
C GLU A 230 8.91 -21.15 3.40
N THR A 231 9.83 -21.80 2.66
CA THR A 231 10.92 -22.58 3.28
C THR A 231 11.96 -21.70 3.97
N LYS A 232 12.01 -20.39 3.65
CA LYS A 232 12.92 -19.41 4.24
C LYS A 232 12.28 -18.59 5.37
N LEU A 233 10.98 -18.78 5.61
CA LEU A 233 10.23 -18.06 6.63
C LEU A 233 10.88 -18.23 8.01
N ALA A 234 11.29 -17.13 8.62
CA ALA A 234 11.84 -17.14 9.97
C ALA A 234 10.78 -17.61 10.99
N PRO A 235 11.14 -18.51 11.93
CA PRO A 235 10.21 -18.97 12.96
C PRO A 235 9.79 -17.82 13.86
N PHE A 236 8.58 -17.91 14.39
CA PHE A 236 8.03 -16.98 15.36
C PHE A 236 7.63 -17.73 16.63
N THR A 237 8.02 -17.20 17.78
CA THR A 237 7.57 -17.69 19.09
C THR A 237 6.53 -16.71 19.63
N PRO A 238 5.23 -16.97 19.45
CA PRO A 238 4.18 -16.07 19.91
C PRO A 238 4.09 -16.07 21.44
N ARG A 239 3.79 -14.91 22.03
CA ARG A 239 3.54 -14.81 23.48
C ARG A 239 2.11 -15.22 23.83
N THR A 240 1.19 -15.06 22.90
CA THR A 240 -0.23 -15.39 23.05
C THR A 240 -0.78 -16.05 21.77
N PRO A 241 -1.91 -16.77 21.84
CA PRO A 241 -2.60 -17.26 20.64
C PRO A 241 -3.01 -16.13 19.67
N GLU A 242 -3.30 -14.94 20.20
CA GLU A 242 -3.64 -13.77 19.37
C GLU A 242 -2.41 -13.23 18.63
N ASP A 243 -1.23 -13.18 19.26
CA ASP A 243 0.04 -12.87 18.59
C ASP A 243 0.29 -13.85 17.42
N ALA A 244 0.07 -15.14 17.64
CA ALA A 244 0.22 -16.18 16.61
C ALA A 244 -0.74 -15.97 15.43
N ALA A 245 -1.98 -15.54 15.71
CA ALA A 245 -2.96 -15.25 14.69
C ALA A 245 -2.60 -14.00 13.88
N ILE A 246 -2.20 -12.94 14.55
CA ILE A 246 -1.76 -11.69 13.93
C ILE A 246 -0.54 -11.90 13.05
N ASP A 247 0.48 -12.62 13.54
CA ASP A 247 1.66 -12.93 12.75
C ASP A 247 1.32 -13.73 11.49
N ARG A 248 0.51 -14.79 11.64
CA ARG A 248 0.12 -15.64 10.51
C ARG A 248 -0.58 -14.86 9.40
N VAL A 249 -1.51 -13.96 9.76
CA VAL A 249 -2.23 -13.12 8.79
C VAL A 249 -1.30 -12.08 8.17
N ALA A 250 -0.41 -11.47 8.96
CA ALA A 250 0.62 -10.57 8.44
C ALA A 250 1.54 -11.26 7.42
N VAL A 251 2.08 -12.43 7.74
CA VAL A 251 2.96 -13.21 6.85
C VAL A 251 2.26 -13.57 5.55
N ARG A 252 0.99 -13.99 5.59
CA ARG A 252 0.20 -14.25 4.37
C ARG A 252 -0.01 -13.00 3.52
N THR A 253 -0.30 -11.87 4.16
CA THR A 253 -0.47 -10.58 3.48
C THR A 253 0.81 -10.21 2.72
N LEU A 254 1.97 -10.33 3.37
CA LEU A 254 3.26 -10.08 2.74
C LEU A 254 3.54 -11.07 1.59
N ARG A 255 3.30 -12.37 1.81
CA ARG A 255 3.50 -13.43 0.82
C ARG A 255 2.75 -13.13 -0.48
N ASP A 256 1.49 -12.73 -0.40
CA ASP A 256 0.67 -12.51 -1.58
C ASP A 256 1.04 -11.21 -2.33
N CYS A 257 1.57 -10.22 -1.63
CA CYS A 257 2.12 -8.99 -2.21
C CYS A 257 3.56 -9.13 -2.75
N MET A 258 4.32 -10.15 -2.31
CA MET A 258 5.65 -10.47 -2.83
C MET A 258 5.55 -11.16 -4.19
N GLN A 259 5.77 -10.39 -5.26
CA GLN A 259 5.71 -10.84 -6.66
C GLN A 259 7.06 -10.57 -7.33
N THR A 260 7.10 -10.16 -8.60
CA THR A 260 8.35 -9.69 -9.23
C THR A 260 8.84 -8.34 -8.68
N VAL A 261 7.96 -7.63 -7.96
CA VAL A 261 8.23 -6.51 -7.07
C VAL A 261 7.45 -6.71 -5.76
N PHE A 262 7.70 -5.87 -4.75
CA PHE A 262 6.78 -5.70 -3.63
C PHE A 262 5.57 -4.88 -4.12
N GLU A 263 4.46 -5.56 -4.38
CA GLU A 263 3.21 -4.88 -4.74
C GLU A 263 2.54 -4.31 -3.48
N ASP A 264 1.86 -3.18 -3.61
CA ASP A 264 1.02 -2.61 -2.55
C ASP A 264 -0.13 -3.58 -2.18
N GLY A 265 -0.93 -3.97 -3.18
CA GLY A 265 -1.97 -4.99 -3.08
C GLY A 265 -2.12 -5.77 -4.40
N PRO A 266 -2.35 -7.10 -4.35
CA PRO A 266 -2.32 -7.94 -5.54
C PRO A 266 -3.62 -7.92 -6.35
N LYS A 267 -4.74 -7.53 -5.73
CA LYS A 267 -5.95 -7.14 -6.47
C LYS A 267 -5.70 -5.85 -7.22
N ARG A 268 -5.27 -4.83 -6.46
CA ARG A 268 -5.05 -3.44 -6.84
C ARG A 268 -4.10 -2.80 -5.81
N ASP A 269 -3.18 -1.92 -6.20
CA ASP A 269 -2.90 -1.43 -7.57
C ASP A 269 -1.94 -2.31 -8.37
N ARG A 270 -1.38 -3.37 -7.75
CA ARG A 270 -0.34 -4.24 -8.32
C ARG A 270 0.94 -3.48 -8.67
N ARG A 271 1.32 -2.52 -7.83
CA ARG A 271 2.40 -1.57 -8.13
C ARG A 271 3.40 -1.47 -7.00
N LEU A 272 4.59 -1.02 -7.35
CA LEU A 272 5.62 -0.67 -6.39
C LEU A 272 5.42 0.78 -5.93
N TRP A 273 5.10 0.95 -4.66
CA TRP A 273 5.00 2.24 -3.98
C TRP A 273 6.06 2.37 -2.91
N LEU A 274 6.69 3.54 -2.76
CA LEU A 274 7.85 3.70 -1.88
C LEU A 274 7.51 3.60 -0.38
N GLY A 275 6.41 4.24 0.07
CA GLY A 275 5.98 4.12 1.46
C GLY A 275 5.63 2.68 1.83
N ASP A 276 4.92 1.98 0.95
CA ASP A 276 4.62 0.55 1.07
C ASP A 276 5.87 -0.31 1.09
N LEU A 277 6.81 -0.08 0.15
CA LEU A 277 8.07 -0.81 0.05
C LEU A 277 8.83 -0.79 1.38
N ARG A 278 8.92 0.38 2.04
CA ARG A 278 9.64 0.49 3.31
C ARG A 278 9.06 -0.46 4.36
N LEU A 279 7.74 -0.45 4.54
CA LEU A 279 7.06 -1.30 5.52
C LEU A 279 7.13 -2.79 5.15
N GLN A 280 6.99 -3.11 3.87
CA GLN A 280 7.15 -4.46 3.34
C GLN A 280 8.57 -4.99 3.54
N ALA A 281 9.58 -4.14 3.36
CA ALA A 281 10.98 -4.49 3.56
C ALA A 281 11.25 -4.83 5.03
N LEU A 282 10.76 -4.03 5.99
CA LEU A 282 10.87 -4.31 7.42
C LEU A 282 10.24 -5.67 7.80
N ALA A 283 9.02 -5.92 7.33
CA ALA A 283 8.34 -7.20 7.53
C ALA A 283 9.11 -8.36 6.87
N ASN A 284 9.64 -8.16 5.66
CA ASN A 284 10.46 -9.15 4.94
C ASN A 284 11.76 -9.49 5.70
N TYR A 285 12.49 -8.50 6.23
CA TYR A 285 13.71 -8.75 7.01
C TYR A 285 13.46 -9.64 8.23
N ALA A 286 12.28 -9.51 8.85
CA ALA A 286 11.88 -10.31 9.99
C ALA A 286 11.26 -11.67 9.62
N THR A 287 10.99 -11.93 8.34
CA THR A 287 10.27 -13.12 7.86
C THR A 287 11.04 -13.85 6.75
N PHE A 288 10.75 -13.55 5.47
CA PHE A 288 11.27 -14.26 4.29
C PHE A 288 12.73 -13.93 3.96
N ARG A 289 13.25 -12.79 4.43
CA ARG A 289 14.63 -12.33 4.22
C ARG A 289 15.05 -12.31 2.74
N ASN A 290 14.12 -11.96 1.85
CA ASN A 290 14.39 -11.81 0.43
C ASN A 290 15.02 -10.43 0.18
N HIS A 291 16.33 -10.31 0.42
CA HIS A 291 17.06 -9.05 0.23
C HIS A 291 17.19 -8.68 -1.27
N ASP A 292 17.25 -9.67 -2.15
CA ASP A 292 17.33 -9.45 -3.60
C ASP A 292 16.10 -8.72 -4.15
N LEU A 293 14.90 -9.07 -3.67
CA LEU A 293 13.67 -8.37 -4.06
C LEU A 293 13.67 -6.91 -3.59
N VAL A 294 14.19 -6.63 -2.38
CA VAL A 294 14.30 -5.25 -1.88
C VAL A 294 15.29 -4.47 -2.75
N ARG A 295 16.46 -5.05 -3.04
CA ARG A 295 17.47 -4.48 -3.94
C ARG A 295 16.89 -4.15 -5.31
N ARG A 296 16.13 -5.08 -5.91
CA ARG A 296 15.42 -4.85 -7.18
C ARG A 296 14.49 -3.65 -7.08
N CYS A 297 13.66 -3.58 -6.05
CA CYS A 297 12.70 -2.50 -5.88
C CYS A 297 13.37 -1.13 -5.69
N LEU A 298 14.45 -1.07 -4.90
CA LEU A 298 15.26 0.15 -4.77
C LEU A 298 15.80 0.61 -6.11
N TYR A 299 16.41 -0.29 -6.89
CA TYR A 299 16.93 0.05 -8.21
C TYR A 299 15.85 0.45 -9.23
N LEU A 300 14.65 -0.14 -9.16
CA LEU A 300 13.53 0.26 -10.01
C LEU A 300 13.05 1.68 -9.70
N LEU A 301 12.90 2.02 -8.42
CA LEU A 301 12.50 3.38 -8.01
C LEU A 301 13.58 4.41 -8.35
N ALA A 302 14.86 4.04 -8.20
CA ALA A 302 15.99 4.89 -8.55
C ALA A 302 16.14 5.09 -10.07
N GLY A 303 16.04 4.00 -10.84
CA GLY A 303 16.16 3.99 -12.30
C GLY A 303 15.04 4.75 -13.00
N THR A 304 13.88 4.91 -12.35
CA THR A 304 12.71 5.64 -12.85
C THR A 304 12.55 7.03 -12.21
N ALA A 305 13.60 7.59 -11.60
CA ALA A 305 13.62 8.97 -11.13
C ALA A 305 13.33 9.98 -12.28
N THR A 306 12.76 11.15 -11.96
CA THR A 306 12.46 12.21 -12.96
C THR A 306 13.74 12.79 -13.55
N ALA A 307 13.67 13.54 -14.65
CA ALA A 307 14.85 14.22 -15.22
C ALA A 307 15.57 15.10 -14.18
N GLU A 308 14.85 15.69 -13.23
CA GLU A 308 15.37 16.54 -12.15
C GLU A 308 15.99 15.74 -10.99
N GLY A 309 15.91 14.40 -11.01
CA GLY A 309 16.49 13.52 -9.99
C GLY A 309 15.57 13.20 -8.81
N LEU A 310 14.26 13.49 -8.92
CA LEU A 310 13.29 13.11 -7.90
C LEU A 310 13.02 11.60 -7.96
N VAL A 311 13.21 10.88 -6.86
CA VAL A 311 12.96 9.44 -6.77
C VAL A 311 11.52 9.09 -7.11
N ALA A 312 11.26 7.93 -7.74
CA ALA A 312 9.91 7.46 -7.96
C ALA A 312 9.21 7.14 -6.64
N THR A 313 7.99 7.66 -6.45
CA THR A 313 7.14 7.30 -5.30
C THR A 313 6.16 6.19 -5.65
N CYS A 314 5.91 6.00 -6.94
CA CYS A 314 5.18 4.89 -7.56
C CYS A 314 5.86 4.52 -8.87
N MET A 315 5.92 3.23 -9.20
CA MET A 315 6.47 2.72 -10.45
C MET A 315 5.62 1.56 -11.00
N LEU A 316 5.40 1.54 -12.31
CA LEU A 316 4.75 0.44 -13.03
C LEU A 316 5.82 -0.40 -13.72
N GLU A 317 5.89 -1.69 -13.39
CA GLU A 317 6.91 -2.59 -13.93
C GLU A 317 6.74 -2.86 -15.44
N ARG A 318 5.51 -2.87 -15.95
CA ARG A 318 5.16 -3.36 -17.29
C ARG A 318 4.51 -2.28 -18.18
N PRO A 319 4.68 -2.35 -19.51
CA PRO A 319 5.48 -3.33 -20.26
C PRO A 319 7.00 -3.11 -20.13
N VAL A 320 7.40 -1.93 -19.66
CA VAL A 320 8.75 -1.58 -19.23
C VAL A 320 8.65 -0.74 -17.96
N PRO A 321 9.66 -0.75 -17.07
CA PRO A 321 9.65 0.07 -15.87
C PRO A 321 9.44 1.55 -16.19
N VAL A 322 8.37 2.13 -15.64
CA VAL A 322 8.03 3.54 -15.82
C VAL A 322 7.51 4.14 -14.52
N ARG A 323 7.88 5.39 -14.27
CA ARG A 323 7.41 6.16 -13.12
C ARG A 323 5.89 6.38 -13.21
N GLY A 324 5.20 6.29 -12.07
CA GLY A 324 3.85 6.85 -11.93
C GLY A 324 3.87 8.38 -11.99
N GLY A 325 2.72 8.99 -12.32
CA GLY A 325 2.57 10.45 -12.45
C GLY A 325 2.49 11.22 -11.12
N ASN A 326 2.86 10.61 -10.00
CA ASN A 326 2.67 11.17 -8.66
C ASN A 326 4.00 11.69 -8.08
N SER A 327 3.90 12.71 -7.22
CA SER A 327 5.01 13.24 -6.43
C SER A 327 4.55 13.40 -4.98
N ILE A 328 5.03 12.50 -4.12
CA ILE A 328 4.62 12.38 -2.71
C ILE A 328 5.83 12.74 -1.84
N LEU A 329 5.74 13.81 -1.06
CA LEU A 329 6.90 14.37 -0.38
C LEU A 329 7.40 13.48 0.76
N ASP A 330 6.48 12.92 1.54
CA ASP A 330 6.80 12.03 2.66
C ASP A 330 7.45 10.74 2.13
N TYR A 331 6.96 10.20 1.01
CA TYR A 331 7.59 9.04 0.38
C TYR A 331 9.01 9.38 -0.08
N THR A 332 9.22 10.56 -0.67
CA THR A 332 10.56 11.04 -1.05
C THR A 332 11.48 11.17 0.17
N ALA A 333 11.00 11.71 1.29
CA ALA A 333 11.76 11.80 2.53
C ALA A 333 12.07 10.42 3.16
N LEU A 334 11.20 9.43 2.95
CA LEU A 334 11.40 8.04 3.37
C LEU A 334 12.37 7.23 2.50
N TRP A 335 12.87 7.78 1.39
CA TRP A 335 13.88 7.13 0.55
C TRP A 335 15.17 6.79 1.33
N ALA A 336 15.75 7.77 2.03
CA ALA A 336 16.98 7.57 2.79
C ALA A 336 16.82 6.54 3.93
N PRO A 337 15.75 6.58 4.76
CA PRO A 337 15.43 5.51 5.70
C PRO A 337 15.37 4.13 5.05
N THR A 338 14.71 3.99 3.89
CA THR A 338 14.56 2.71 3.20
C THR A 338 15.91 2.14 2.74
N VAL A 339 16.81 2.98 2.20
CA VAL A 339 18.16 2.54 1.78
C VAL A 339 19.03 2.20 3.00
N LEU A 340 18.92 2.98 4.08
CA LEU A 340 19.64 2.72 5.33
C LEU A 340 19.20 1.39 5.96
N GLU A 341 17.90 1.15 6.08
CA GLU A 341 17.34 -0.09 6.63
C GLU A 341 17.73 -1.30 5.78
N TYR A 342 17.77 -1.15 4.44
CA TYR A 342 18.31 -2.17 3.54
C TYR A 342 19.79 -2.47 3.82
N LEU A 343 20.64 -1.45 3.94
CA LEU A 343 22.06 -1.64 4.26
C LEU A 343 22.22 -2.36 5.60
N GLU A 344 21.45 -1.98 6.62
CA GLU A 344 21.52 -2.58 7.95
C GLU A 344 21.05 -4.05 7.96
N ALA A 345 20.00 -4.38 7.19
CA ALA A 345 19.48 -5.75 7.13
C ALA A 345 20.31 -6.69 6.25
N SER A 346 20.82 -6.20 5.12
CA SER A 346 21.50 -7.02 4.11
C SER A 346 23.03 -7.02 4.24
N GLY A 347 23.62 -5.97 4.81
CA GLY A 347 25.06 -5.71 4.75
C GLY A 347 25.58 -5.32 3.36
N ASP A 348 24.71 -5.16 2.35
CA ASP A 348 25.08 -4.83 0.98
C ASP A 348 25.45 -3.34 0.83
N ARG A 349 26.70 -3.06 1.18
CA ARG A 349 27.32 -1.75 1.05
C ARG A 349 27.39 -1.28 -0.39
N THR A 350 27.60 -2.18 -1.35
CA THR A 350 27.75 -1.82 -2.77
C THR A 350 26.49 -1.17 -3.31
N THR A 351 25.31 -1.75 -3.04
CA THR A 351 24.05 -1.14 -3.46
C THR A 351 23.82 0.22 -2.78
N ALA A 352 24.12 0.35 -1.49
CA ALA A 352 23.97 1.61 -0.78
C ALA A 352 24.90 2.71 -1.33
N GLU A 353 26.14 2.37 -1.67
CA GLU A 353 27.09 3.30 -2.32
C GLU A 353 26.65 3.67 -3.74
N ASP A 354 26.08 2.73 -4.49
CA ASP A 354 25.58 2.96 -5.85
C ASP A 354 24.37 3.91 -5.85
N LEU A 355 23.48 3.79 -4.86
CA LEU A 355 22.30 4.63 -4.68
C LEU A 355 22.58 5.97 -3.96
N TRP A 356 23.77 6.14 -3.37
CA TRP A 356 24.13 7.31 -2.57
C TRP A 356 23.86 8.66 -3.25
N PRO A 357 24.19 8.88 -4.55
CA PRO A 357 23.92 10.16 -5.20
C PRO A 357 22.42 10.50 -5.20
N LEU A 358 21.55 9.51 -5.43
CA LEU A 358 20.11 9.72 -5.39
C LEU A 358 19.62 10.00 -3.97
N VAL A 359 20.15 9.30 -2.96
CA VAL A 359 19.83 9.54 -1.55
C VAL A 359 20.06 11.00 -1.16
N VAL A 360 21.27 11.49 -1.41
CA VAL A 360 21.65 12.88 -1.08
C VAL A 360 20.83 13.88 -1.88
N HIS A 361 20.59 13.60 -3.16
CA HIS A 361 19.83 14.51 -4.02
C HIS A 361 18.37 14.69 -3.59
N GLN A 362 17.78 13.76 -2.84
CA GLN A 362 16.41 13.94 -2.33
C GLN A 362 16.31 15.14 -1.37
N LEU A 363 17.41 15.52 -0.69
CA LEU A 363 17.46 16.71 0.16
C LEU A 363 17.22 18.01 -0.62
N ALA A 364 17.47 18.03 -1.94
CA ALA A 364 17.17 19.19 -2.79
C ALA A 364 15.68 19.54 -2.77
N PHE A 365 14.83 18.51 -2.66
CA PHE A 365 13.38 18.60 -2.68
C PHE A 365 12.80 18.67 -1.26
N THR A 366 13.26 17.81 -0.35
CA THR A 366 12.67 17.71 1.00
C THR A 366 13.02 18.91 1.90
N LEU A 367 14.14 19.58 1.63
CA LEU A 367 14.53 20.81 2.36
C LEU A 367 14.05 22.10 1.68
N GLU A 368 13.51 22.04 0.47
CA GLU A 368 12.93 23.21 -0.22
C GLU A 368 11.78 23.86 0.58
N PRO A 369 10.79 23.12 1.13
CA PRO A 369 9.70 23.71 1.90
C PRO A 369 10.07 24.06 3.36
N VAL A 370 11.35 24.03 3.73
CA VAL A 370 11.80 24.32 5.10
C VAL A 370 12.35 25.74 5.18
N THR A 371 11.84 26.54 6.12
CA THR A 371 12.30 27.93 6.34
C THR A 371 13.73 27.97 6.87
N PRO A 372 14.43 29.13 6.82
CA PRO A 372 15.76 29.28 7.41
C PRO A 372 15.84 28.91 8.90
N GLU A 373 14.74 29.09 9.63
CA GLU A 373 14.61 28.74 11.05
C GLU A 373 14.44 27.24 11.27
N GLY A 374 14.19 26.45 10.22
CA GLY A 374 14.00 25.00 10.28
C GLY A 374 12.54 24.56 10.28
N LEU A 375 11.56 25.46 10.14
CA LEU A 375 10.15 25.07 10.12
C LEU A 375 9.74 24.57 8.74
N PHE A 376 9.23 23.35 8.65
CA PHE A 376 8.53 22.88 7.46
C PHE A 376 7.21 23.64 7.23
N VAL A 377 7.03 24.16 6.02
CA VAL A 377 5.81 24.82 5.56
C VAL A 377 5.25 24.04 4.36
N PRO A 378 4.05 23.42 4.50
CA PRO A 378 3.45 22.61 3.44
C PRO A 378 3.44 23.32 2.07
N PRO A 379 4.19 22.81 1.08
CA PRO A 379 4.27 23.45 -0.22
C PRO A 379 3.02 23.18 -1.07
N LYS A 380 2.66 24.13 -1.94
CA LYS A 380 1.65 23.89 -2.97
C LYS A 380 2.23 22.96 -4.05
N GLY A 381 1.39 22.09 -4.62
CA GLY A 381 1.76 21.24 -5.78
C GLY A 381 2.34 19.87 -5.41
N TRP A 382 2.67 19.64 -4.14
CA TRP A 382 3.01 18.32 -3.60
C TRP A 382 1.79 17.59 -3.06
N TRP A 383 1.80 16.27 -3.17
CA TRP A 383 0.95 15.42 -2.36
C TRP A 383 1.72 15.11 -1.07
N LEU A 384 1.16 15.49 0.07
CA LEU A 384 1.60 15.01 1.37
C LEU A 384 0.67 13.85 1.73
N PHE A 385 1.16 12.61 1.76
CA PHE A 385 0.31 11.44 1.99
C PHE A 385 -0.02 11.30 3.48
N ILE A 386 0.93 10.89 4.31
CA ILE A 386 0.80 10.61 5.76
C ILE A 386 -0.20 9.49 6.08
N ASP A 387 -1.45 9.66 5.66
CA ASP A 387 -2.58 8.73 5.83
C ASP A 387 -3.70 9.09 4.81
N TRP A 388 -4.66 8.18 4.60
CA TRP A 388 -5.88 8.44 3.84
C TRP A 388 -6.88 9.38 4.56
N HIS A 389 -6.48 9.95 5.69
CA HIS A 389 -7.28 10.88 6.48
C HIS A 389 -7.48 12.22 5.73
N ARG A 390 -8.72 12.50 5.30
CA ARG A 390 -9.03 13.62 4.39
C ARG A 390 -8.80 15.00 4.99
N THR A 391 -9.00 15.15 6.30
CA THR A 391 -8.94 16.45 7.00
C THR A 391 -7.72 16.64 7.87
N LEU A 392 -6.81 15.65 7.92
CA LEU A 392 -5.61 15.69 8.75
C LEU A 392 -4.72 16.84 8.30
N ASP A 393 -4.34 17.70 9.25
CA ASP A 393 -3.29 18.69 9.00
C ASP A 393 -1.92 18.00 8.96
N LYS A 394 -1.17 18.28 7.89
CA LYS A 394 0.04 17.51 7.55
C LYS A 394 1.34 18.25 7.89
N GLN A 395 1.29 19.46 8.45
CA GLN A 395 2.51 20.22 8.73
C GLN A 395 3.45 19.50 9.71
N ALA A 396 2.96 19.16 10.91
CA ALA A 396 3.78 18.52 11.94
C ALA A 396 4.24 17.10 11.56
N PRO A 397 3.37 16.18 11.08
CA PRO A 397 3.86 14.86 10.69
C PRO A 397 4.84 14.91 9.51
N GLU A 398 4.61 15.76 8.49
CA GLU A 398 5.54 15.90 7.37
C GLU A 398 6.88 16.53 7.81
N HIS A 399 6.85 17.55 8.69
CA HIS A 399 8.06 18.10 9.31
C HIS A 399 8.93 16.99 9.91
N ALA A 400 8.31 16.12 10.71
CA ALA A 400 8.99 15.03 11.37
C ALA A 400 9.51 13.98 10.38
N ILE A 401 8.77 13.65 9.31
CA ILE A 401 9.24 12.71 8.28
C ILE A 401 10.44 13.28 7.51
N VAL A 402 10.44 14.56 7.14
CA VAL A 402 11.60 15.22 6.52
C VAL A 402 12.82 15.16 7.45
N LEU A 403 12.61 15.39 8.75
CA LEU A 403 13.67 15.29 9.76
C LEU A 403 14.19 13.85 9.91
N VAL A 404 13.32 12.84 9.90
CA VAL A 404 13.70 11.41 9.86
C VAL A 404 14.55 11.13 8.62
N GLY A 405 14.17 11.64 7.46
CA GLY A 405 14.92 11.52 6.20
C GLY A 405 16.32 12.14 6.27
N ALA A 406 16.44 13.34 6.86
CA ALA A 406 17.71 14.02 7.07
C ALA A 406 18.63 13.24 8.02
N LYS A 407 18.10 12.76 9.16
CA LYS A 407 18.84 11.93 10.12
C LYS A 407 19.29 10.60 9.51
N ALA A 408 18.43 9.95 8.73
CA ALA A 408 18.78 8.71 8.04
C ALA A 408 19.88 8.94 6.99
N THR A 409 19.83 10.05 6.25
CA THR A 409 20.91 10.42 5.31
C THR A 409 22.25 10.59 6.02
N LEU A 410 22.28 11.28 7.17
CA LEU A 410 23.51 11.45 7.96
C LEU A 410 24.05 10.10 8.46
N ARG A 411 23.20 9.25 9.03
CA ARG A 411 23.58 7.91 9.52
C ARG A 411 24.07 7.00 8.40
N LEU A 412 23.46 7.10 7.21
CA LEU A 412 23.94 6.40 6.03
C LEU A 412 25.33 6.91 5.61
N ALA A 413 25.55 8.22 5.63
CA ALA A 413 26.86 8.82 5.37
C ALA A 413 27.93 8.30 6.32
N GLU A 414 27.63 8.21 7.61
CA GLU A 414 28.53 7.63 8.63
C GLU A 414 28.90 6.19 8.30
N LYS A 415 27.90 5.34 8.05
CA LYS A 415 28.13 3.93 7.67
C LYS A 415 28.93 3.79 6.39
N LEU A 416 28.73 4.69 5.43
CA LEU A 416 29.44 4.69 4.15
C LEU A 416 30.78 5.43 4.21
N GLY A 417 31.17 6.05 5.33
CA GLY A 417 32.41 6.86 5.39
C GLY A 417 32.36 8.11 4.51
N ARG A 418 31.15 8.65 4.29
CA ARG A 418 30.82 9.78 3.40
C ARG A 418 30.30 11.01 4.16
N THR A 419 30.57 11.12 5.44
CA THR A 419 30.13 12.27 6.27
C THR A 419 30.63 13.61 5.73
N ALA A 420 31.76 13.62 5.02
CA ALA A 420 32.27 14.80 4.33
C ALA A 420 31.32 15.34 3.24
N ASP A 421 30.54 14.47 2.58
CA ASP A 421 29.59 14.83 1.53
C ASP A 421 28.40 15.63 2.10
N VAL A 422 28.12 15.53 3.40
CA VAL A 422 26.89 16.05 4.03
C VAL A 422 27.14 16.86 5.30
N ARG A 423 28.25 17.61 5.35
CA ARG A 423 28.67 18.40 6.54
C ARG A 423 27.64 19.43 7.03
N PHE A 424 26.68 19.81 6.17
CA PHE A 424 25.60 20.74 6.51
C PHE A 424 24.44 20.06 7.27
N LEU A 425 24.31 18.73 7.22
CA LEU A 425 23.17 18.01 7.80
C LEU A 425 23.05 18.15 9.33
N PRO A 426 24.13 18.13 10.13
CA PRO A 426 24.01 18.36 11.57
C PRO A 426 23.31 19.69 11.91
N GLU A 427 23.62 20.77 11.17
CA GLU A 427 22.98 22.07 11.36
C GLU A 427 21.52 22.06 10.90
N VAL A 428 21.22 21.43 9.75
CA VAL A 428 19.85 21.24 9.26
C VAL A 428 18.98 20.53 10.31
N ILE A 429 19.49 19.40 10.84
CA ILE A 429 18.81 18.59 11.86
C ILE A 429 18.56 19.43 13.12
N GLN A 430 19.58 20.15 13.61
CA GLN A 430 19.47 20.98 14.81
C GLN A 430 18.40 22.07 14.64
N ARG A 431 18.41 22.79 13.51
CA ARG A 431 17.43 23.86 13.23
C ARG A 431 16.00 23.31 13.16
N MET A 432 15.79 22.21 12.45
CA MET A 432 14.47 21.57 12.36
C MET A 432 13.96 21.10 13.72
N GLU A 433 14.80 20.42 14.50
CA GLU A 433 14.43 20.02 15.87
C GLU A 433 14.06 21.21 16.75
N GLN A 434 14.83 22.30 16.66
CA GLN A 434 14.55 23.51 17.43
C GLN A 434 13.22 24.14 17.00
N ALA A 435 12.96 24.26 15.70
CA ALA A 435 11.69 24.76 15.18
C ALA A 435 10.49 23.90 15.61
N ALA A 436 10.65 22.57 15.64
CA ALA A 436 9.60 21.68 16.15
C ALA A 436 9.32 21.92 17.64
N ARG A 437 10.36 22.09 18.47
CA ARG A 437 10.23 22.38 19.90
C ARG A 437 9.63 23.76 20.17
N ASP A 438 9.98 24.77 19.37
CA ASP A 438 9.55 26.14 19.62
C ASP A 438 8.16 26.45 19.06
N GLN A 439 7.78 25.81 17.94
CA GLN A 439 6.60 26.21 17.17
C GLN A 439 5.53 25.14 17.05
N LEU A 440 5.90 23.86 17.21
CA LEU A 440 4.97 22.74 17.05
C LEU A 440 4.66 22.03 18.37
N TRP A 441 5.40 22.30 19.44
CA TRP A 441 5.12 21.76 20.78
C TRP A 441 4.26 22.74 21.59
N ASP A 442 3.16 22.25 22.16
CA ASP A 442 2.33 22.98 23.10
C ASP A 442 2.64 22.51 24.52
N GLU A 443 3.38 23.32 25.29
CA GLU A 443 3.79 22.98 26.65
C GLU A 443 2.60 22.82 27.61
N ALA A 444 1.52 23.59 27.41
CA ALA A 444 0.35 23.52 28.28
C ALA A 444 -0.43 22.21 28.09
N GLN A 445 -0.48 21.71 26.86
CA GLN A 445 -1.12 20.43 26.54
C GLN A 445 -0.17 19.23 26.70
N GLY A 446 1.14 19.46 26.63
CA GLY A 446 2.15 18.41 26.54
C GLY A 446 2.02 17.58 25.26
N LEU A 447 1.63 18.23 24.15
CA LEU A 447 1.33 17.62 22.86
C LEU A 447 1.89 18.44 21.71
N PHE A 448 2.20 17.77 20.59
CA PHE A 448 2.48 18.44 19.33
C PHE A 448 1.20 18.86 18.63
N ILE A 449 1.22 20.04 18.05
CA ILE A 449 0.14 20.64 17.27
C ILE A 449 0.56 20.79 15.81
N SER A 450 -0.43 20.81 14.91
CA SER A 450 -0.20 20.93 13.47
C SER A 450 -1.05 22.05 12.86
N GLY A 451 -0.40 22.85 12.01
CA GLY A 451 -1.07 23.84 11.18
C GLY A 451 -1.64 25.04 11.96
N PRO A 452 -2.23 25.99 11.22
CA PRO A 452 -2.75 27.23 11.81
C PRO A 452 -3.91 27.01 12.78
N LYS A 453 -4.60 25.86 12.70
CA LYS A 453 -5.69 25.48 13.61
C LYS A 453 -5.20 24.80 14.89
N ARG A 454 -3.89 24.57 15.03
CA ARG A 454 -3.28 23.88 16.16
C ARG A 454 -3.91 22.48 16.37
N GLU A 455 -4.13 21.76 15.27
CA GLU A 455 -4.74 20.42 15.30
C GLU A 455 -3.85 19.45 16.09
N VAL A 456 -4.47 18.63 16.92
CA VAL A 456 -3.79 17.55 17.63
C VAL A 456 -4.16 16.24 16.94
N SER A 457 -3.17 15.47 16.52
CA SER A 457 -3.37 14.18 15.85
C SER A 457 -2.39 13.12 16.35
N TRP A 458 -2.78 11.86 16.21
CA TRP A 458 -1.90 10.72 16.51
C TRP A 458 -0.69 10.72 15.59
N ALA A 459 -0.87 11.13 14.33
CA ALA A 459 0.18 11.27 13.33
C ALA A 459 1.30 12.21 13.78
N ALA A 460 0.93 13.41 14.26
CA ALA A 460 1.90 14.40 14.73
C ALA A 460 2.72 13.85 15.92
N GLN A 461 2.07 13.18 16.88
CA GLN A 461 2.78 12.65 18.05
C GLN A 461 3.73 11.51 17.66
N ALA A 462 3.23 10.54 16.89
CA ALA A 462 4.01 9.36 16.51
C ALA A 462 5.24 9.75 15.69
N TRP A 463 5.07 10.57 14.65
CA TRP A 463 6.19 10.98 13.82
C TRP A 463 7.19 11.87 14.56
N MET A 464 6.75 12.78 15.45
CA MET A 464 7.69 13.59 16.25
C MET A 464 8.51 12.74 17.21
N VAL A 465 7.91 11.70 17.81
CA VAL A 465 8.61 10.71 18.63
C VAL A 465 9.63 9.93 17.80
N LEU A 466 9.25 9.42 16.62
CA LEU A 466 10.15 8.70 15.71
C LEU A 466 11.28 9.59 15.17
N ALA A 467 11.01 10.88 14.99
CA ALA A 467 12.01 11.88 14.65
C ALA A 467 12.94 12.22 15.82
N GLY A 468 12.68 11.73 17.05
CA GLY A 468 13.50 11.97 18.23
C GLY A 468 13.50 13.43 18.70
N VAL A 469 12.43 14.18 18.41
CA VAL A 469 12.29 15.58 18.84
C VAL A 469 12.03 15.68 20.36
N PRO A 470 11.04 14.98 20.94
CA PRO A 470 10.79 15.03 22.37
C PRO A 470 11.79 14.14 23.14
N THR A 471 11.99 14.45 24.42
CA THR A 471 12.59 13.48 25.36
C THR A 471 11.71 12.24 25.48
N ARG A 472 12.26 11.12 25.96
CA ARG A 472 11.49 9.89 26.18
C ARG A 472 10.24 10.13 27.02
N GLU A 473 10.35 10.87 28.13
CA GLU A 473 9.21 11.18 29.00
C GLU A 473 8.19 12.10 28.34
N GLN A 474 8.62 13.13 27.60
CA GLN A 474 7.70 13.94 26.79
C GLN A 474 6.96 13.09 25.75
N GLY A 475 7.67 12.19 25.07
CA GLY A 475 7.08 11.28 24.10
C GLY A 475 6.05 10.33 24.72
N ARG A 476 6.35 9.76 25.89
CA ARG A 476 5.39 8.94 26.67
C ARG A 476 4.12 9.73 26.99
N ARG A 477 4.28 10.94 27.54
CA ARG A 477 3.15 11.82 27.88
C ARG A 477 2.34 12.20 26.66
N ALA A 478 3.00 12.54 25.54
CA ALA A 478 2.33 12.95 24.31
C ALA A 478 1.51 11.80 23.68
N LEU A 479 2.10 10.61 23.56
CA LEU A 479 1.40 9.43 23.01
C LEU A 479 0.23 8.99 23.90
N GLN A 480 0.44 8.88 25.21
CA GLN A 480 -0.65 8.54 26.11
C GLN A 480 -1.73 9.65 26.17
N GLY A 481 -1.31 10.91 26.09
CA GLY A 481 -2.19 12.08 26.06
C GLY A 481 -3.10 12.08 24.84
N VAL A 482 -2.54 11.91 23.64
CA VAL A 482 -3.32 11.90 22.40
C VAL A 482 -4.27 10.71 22.32
N MET A 483 -3.89 9.55 22.85
CA MET A 483 -4.76 8.37 22.89
C MET A 483 -5.98 8.57 23.81
N ARG A 484 -5.87 9.41 24.84
CA ARG A 484 -6.98 9.75 25.75
C ARG A 484 -7.82 10.92 25.27
N LEU A 485 -7.35 11.70 24.29
CA LEU A 485 -8.04 12.89 23.81
C LEU A 485 -9.06 12.54 22.72
N PRO A 486 -10.38 12.61 22.98
CA PRO A 486 -11.38 12.19 22.00
C PRO A 486 -11.42 13.06 20.75
N SER A 487 -11.01 14.33 20.87
CA SER A 487 -10.96 15.29 19.76
C SER A 487 -9.71 15.17 18.90
N ALA A 488 -8.77 14.29 19.23
CA ALA A 488 -7.57 14.10 18.42
C ALA A 488 -7.90 13.31 17.14
N GLU A 489 -7.35 13.77 16.01
CA GLU A 489 -7.49 13.05 14.74
C GLU A 489 -6.75 11.71 14.82
N LYS A 490 -7.45 10.63 14.42
CA LYS A 490 -6.97 9.25 14.53
C LYS A 490 -6.53 8.69 13.18
N PRO A 491 -5.64 7.70 13.16
CA PRO A 491 -5.30 7.01 11.92
C PRO A 491 -6.51 6.26 11.34
N VAL A 492 -6.59 6.21 10.00
CA VAL A 492 -7.63 5.47 9.25
C VAL A 492 -7.07 4.30 8.43
N THR A 493 -5.75 4.14 8.43
CA THR A 493 -5.06 3.03 7.75
C THR A 493 -4.11 2.29 8.70
N PRO A 494 -3.89 0.98 8.49
CA PRO A 494 -2.83 0.28 9.20
C PRO A 494 -1.43 0.84 8.94
N TYR A 495 -1.21 1.55 7.82
CA TYR A 495 0.04 2.24 7.51
C TYR A 495 0.41 3.24 8.60
N LEU A 496 -0.51 4.13 8.98
CA LEU A 496 -0.22 5.10 10.05
C LEU A 496 -0.24 4.44 11.45
N TYR A 497 -1.09 3.43 11.67
CA TYR A 497 -1.06 2.67 12.94
C TYR A 497 0.29 1.98 13.18
N HIS A 498 0.99 1.52 12.14
CA HIS A 498 2.35 0.99 12.28
C HIS A 498 3.27 1.99 12.98
N TYR A 499 3.31 3.24 12.53
CA TYR A 499 4.17 4.27 13.11
C TYR A 499 3.75 4.66 14.54
N VAL A 500 2.45 4.60 14.85
CA VAL A 500 1.97 4.78 16.22
C VAL A 500 2.50 3.67 17.13
N VAL A 501 2.39 2.40 16.71
CA VAL A 501 2.90 1.27 17.48
C VAL A 501 4.42 1.35 17.63
N GLU A 502 5.14 1.68 16.56
CA GLU A 502 6.59 1.86 16.61
C GLU A 502 7.00 2.99 17.57
N ALA A 503 6.28 4.12 17.54
CA ALA A 503 6.53 5.24 18.45
C ALA A 503 6.29 4.85 19.93
N LEU A 504 5.22 4.09 20.21
CA LEU A 504 4.95 3.55 21.55
C LEU A 504 6.10 2.65 22.02
N GLN A 505 6.58 1.74 21.16
CA GLN A 505 7.73 0.88 21.46
C GLN A 505 9.00 1.70 21.71
N ALA A 506 9.27 2.71 20.88
CA ALA A 506 10.46 3.56 20.96
C ALA A 506 10.57 4.30 22.32
N VAL A 507 9.45 4.61 22.97
CA VAL A 507 9.43 5.26 24.29
C VAL A 507 9.15 4.28 25.45
N GLY A 508 9.09 2.98 25.17
CA GLY A 508 8.89 1.91 26.16
C GLY A 508 7.46 1.81 26.71
N LEU A 509 6.47 2.06 25.87
CA LEU A 509 5.05 1.82 26.15
C LEU A 509 4.63 0.49 25.51
N ALA A 510 5.29 -0.60 25.92
CA ALA A 510 5.12 -1.92 25.31
C ALA A 510 3.71 -2.50 25.50
N ASP A 511 3.09 -2.25 26.66
CA ASP A 511 1.75 -2.74 26.95
C ASP A 511 0.69 -2.02 26.11
N GLU A 512 0.80 -0.68 25.95
CA GLU A 512 -0.07 0.08 25.06
C GLU A 512 0.14 -0.30 23.59
N ALA A 513 1.39 -0.53 23.16
CA ALA A 513 1.70 -1.03 21.83
C ALA A 513 1.05 -2.40 21.57
N SER A 514 1.17 -3.34 22.51
CA SER A 514 0.57 -4.68 22.41
C SER A 514 -0.95 -4.60 22.39
N ARG A 515 -1.55 -3.79 23.25
CA ARG A 515 -3.00 -3.58 23.28
C ARG A 515 -3.51 -3.04 21.96
N LEU A 516 -2.82 -2.05 21.39
CA LEU A 516 -3.19 -1.47 20.11
C LEU A 516 -3.09 -2.49 18.96
N LEU A 517 -2.06 -3.34 18.97
CA LEU A 517 -1.93 -4.45 18.02
C LEU A 517 -3.13 -5.41 18.09
N HIS A 518 -3.52 -5.85 19.29
CA HIS A 518 -4.64 -6.78 19.52
C HIS A 518 -6.01 -6.16 19.22
N GLU A 519 -6.21 -4.90 19.60
CA GLU A 519 -7.47 -4.19 19.32
C GLU A 519 -7.66 -3.97 17.82
N TYR A 520 -6.63 -3.45 17.15
CA TYR A 520 -6.73 -3.02 15.75
C TYR A 520 -6.57 -4.19 14.76
N TRP A 521 -5.44 -4.90 14.76
CA TRP A 521 -5.22 -6.02 13.84
C TRP A 521 -6.02 -7.26 14.25
N GLY A 522 -6.12 -7.54 15.55
CA GLY A 522 -7.04 -8.58 16.04
C GLY A 522 -8.49 -8.27 15.71
N GLY A 523 -8.86 -6.98 15.59
CA GLY A 523 -10.18 -6.54 15.12
C GLY A 523 -10.51 -7.00 13.70
N MET A 524 -9.56 -6.87 12.77
CA MET A 524 -9.69 -7.40 11.41
C MET A 524 -9.83 -8.93 11.42
N ILE A 525 -9.05 -9.64 12.24
CA ILE A 525 -9.12 -11.11 12.35
C ILE A 525 -10.48 -11.57 12.88
N ARG A 526 -11.02 -10.91 13.90
CA ARG A 526 -12.37 -11.18 14.43
C ARG A 526 -13.46 -10.97 13.39
N LYS A 527 -13.20 -10.13 12.38
CA LYS A 527 -14.08 -9.89 11.22
C LYS A 527 -13.83 -10.86 10.05
N GLY A 528 -12.92 -11.83 10.20
CA GLY A 528 -12.67 -12.88 9.22
C GLY A 528 -11.53 -12.58 8.23
N ALA A 529 -10.64 -11.64 8.53
CA ALA A 529 -9.50 -11.34 7.68
C ALA A 529 -8.50 -12.52 7.55
N ASP A 530 -8.28 -12.99 6.32
CA ASP A 530 -7.20 -13.93 5.99
C ASP A 530 -5.87 -13.23 5.68
N THR A 531 -5.97 -11.97 5.25
CA THR A 531 -4.92 -11.01 4.95
C THR A 531 -5.36 -9.64 5.48
N PHE A 532 -4.41 -8.78 5.82
CA PHE A 532 -4.71 -7.44 6.34
C PHE A 532 -5.05 -6.44 5.25
N TRP A 533 -5.94 -5.52 5.60
CA TRP A 533 -6.65 -4.66 4.65
C TRP A 533 -6.00 -3.30 4.50
N GLU A 534 -6.11 -2.71 3.32
CA GLU A 534 -5.61 -1.37 3.02
C GLU A 534 -6.20 -0.30 3.96
N VAL A 535 -7.51 -0.38 4.21
CA VAL A 535 -8.28 0.58 5.00
C VAL A 535 -9.09 -0.19 6.03
N TYR A 536 -8.99 0.23 7.29
CA TYR A 536 -9.78 -0.32 8.38
C TYR A 536 -10.05 0.77 9.41
N ILE A 537 -11.32 1.15 9.56
CA ILE A 537 -11.76 2.09 10.58
C ILE A 537 -12.65 1.30 11.56
N PRO A 538 -12.20 1.03 12.80
CA PRO A 538 -13.04 0.36 13.77
C PRO A 538 -14.40 1.05 13.93
N GLY A 539 -15.47 0.32 13.66
CA GLY A 539 -16.85 0.83 13.70
C GLY A 539 -17.43 1.26 12.35
N ASP A 540 -16.64 1.29 11.27
CA ASP A 540 -17.11 1.52 9.91
C ASP A 540 -16.55 0.46 8.96
N ASP A 541 -17.35 -0.59 8.73
CA ASP A 541 -16.98 -1.75 7.90
C ASP A 541 -17.02 -1.45 6.38
N HIS A 542 -17.61 -0.31 5.98
CA HIS A 542 -17.73 0.12 4.59
C HIS A 542 -16.82 1.31 4.25
N ALA A 543 -15.95 1.72 5.18
CA ALA A 543 -15.02 2.82 4.99
C ALA A 543 -14.20 2.65 3.71
N SER A 544 -14.22 3.66 2.84
CA SER A 544 -13.44 3.66 1.60
C SER A 544 -13.07 5.08 1.16
N PRO A 545 -11.79 5.37 0.90
CA PRO A 545 -11.39 6.61 0.25
C PRO A 545 -11.81 6.65 -1.24
N TYR A 546 -12.25 5.51 -1.79
CA TYR A 546 -12.60 5.34 -3.20
C TYR A 546 -14.11 5.40 -3.49
N LYS A 547 -14.93 5.78 -2.49
CA LYS A 547 -16.40 5.80 -2.53
C LYS A 547 -17.06 4.41 -2.75
N SER A 548 -16.30 3.33 -2.65
CA SER A 548 -16.83 1.96 -2.75
C SER A 548 -15.91 1.01 -1.99
N HIS A 549 -16.46 0.31 -0.98
CA HIS A 549 -15.70 -0.68 -0.21
C HIS A 549 -15.22 -1.84 -1.07
N LEU A 550 -15.97 -2.22 -2.12
CA LEU A 550 -15.57 -3.26 -3.08
C LEU A 550 -14.25 -2.93 -3.80
N MET A 551 -13.88 -1.65 -3.89
CA MET A 551 -12.65 -1.18 -4.54
C MET A 551 -11.43 -1.17 -3.59
N ASN A 552 -11.63 -1.26 -2.28
CA ASN A 552 -10.53 -1.38 -1.32
C ASN A 552 -9.76 -2.68 -1.57
N SER A 553 -8.46 -2.69 -1.27
CA SER A 553 -7.69 -3.93 -1.23
C SER A 553 -7.81 -4.60 0.14
N TYR A 554 -8.15 -5.90 0.15
CA TYR A 554 -8.22 -6.71 1.37
C TYR A 554 -6.97 -7.58 1.59
N CYS A 555 -5.93 -7.38 0.77
CA CYS A 555 -4.59 -7.87 0.98
C CYS A 555 -3.61 -6.74 0.63
N HIS A 556 -3.22 -5.94 1.62
CA HIS A 556 -2.37 -4.77 1.40
C HIS A 556 -1.16 -4.80 2.32
N ALA A 557 0.04 -4.87 1.76
CA ALA A 557 1.21 -5.26 2.54
C ALA A 557 1.79 -4.14 3.41
N TRP A 558 1.38 -2.88 3.25
CA TRP A 558 1.65 -1.88 4.27
C TRP A 558 1.03 -2.20 5.65
N SER A 559 0.10 -3.16 5.71
CA SER A 559 -0.62 -3.60 6.91
C SER A 559 -0.03 -4.86 7.53
N CYS A 560 1.01 -5.44 6.91
CA CYS A 560 1.65 -6.67 7.37
C CYS A 560 2.73 -6.45 8.45
N THR A 561 2.96 -5.19 8.85
CA THR A 561 4.01 -4.85 9.81
C THR A 561 3.89 -5.45 11.21
N PRO A 562 2.75 -6.02 11.69
CA PRO A 562 2.78 -6.82 12.91
C PRO A 562 3.77 -7.99 12.88
N ALA A 563 4.06 -8.57 11.71
CA ALA A 563 5.11 -9.60 11.60
C ALA A 563 6.49 -9.06 12.00
N TYR A 564 6.74 -7.76 11.78
CA TYR A 564 7.95 -7.09 12.25
C TYR A 564 7.83 -6.65 13.71
N LEU A 565 6.73 -5.96 14.05
CA LEU A 565 6.54 -5.32 15.36
C LEU A 565 6.46 -6.34 16.52
N LEU A 566 5.95 -7.55 16.28
CA LEU A 566 5.89 -8.62 17.28
C LEU A 566 7.23 -9.34 17.52
N ARG A 567 8.19 -9.22 16.58
CA ARG A 567 9.53 -9.82 16.68
C ARG A 567 10.57 -8.87 17.29
N ARG A 568 10.21 -7.60 17.50
CA ARG A 568 11.00 -6.59 18.22
C ARG A 568 10.57 -6.50 19.68
#